data_AF-A0A182I7C5-F1
#
_entry.id   AF-A0A182I7C5-F1
#
_cell.length_a   1.000
_cell.length_b   1.000
_cell.length_c   1.000
_cell.angle_alpha   90.00
_cell.angle_beta   90.00
_cell.angle_gamma   90.00
#
_symmetry.space_group_name_H-M   'P 1'
#
loop_
_entity.id
_entity.type
_entity.pdbx_description
1 polymer ?
#
loop_
_entity_poly.entity_id
_entity_poly.type
_entity_poly.pdbx_seq_one_letter_code
_entity_poly.pdbx_strand_id
1 'polypeptide(L)'
;MKLIVLLFGVVLVASVSYAYPVGCEDEPEQPPPAVPLVRAMAIAEEVNNLLDVQKANVIDPPKLCPDGQMLDHQGKCRPIMG
;
A
#
# COMPACT_ATOMS: atom_id res chain seq x y z
N MET A 1 26.62 33.66 23.33
CA MET A 1 25.25 33.54 22.76
C MET A 1 25.26 33.29 21.25
N LYS A 2 25.97 34.11 20.45
CA LYS A 2 26.02 33.96 18.98
C LYS A 2 26.52 32.59 18.48
N LEU A 3 27.55 32.04 19.12
CA LEU A 3 28.08 30.70 18.80
C LEU A 3 27.06 29.57 19.10
N ILE A 4 26.27 29.71 20.16
CA ILE A 4 25.27 28.70 20.55
C ILE A 4 24.14 28.67 19.52
N VAL A 5 23.71 29.84 19.03
CA VAL A 5 22.69 29.96 17.98
C VAL A 5 23.17 29.34 16.67
N LEU A 6 24.44 29.56 16.31
CA LEU A 6 25.02 28.95 15.12
C LEU A 6 25.08 27.43 15.22
N LEU A 7 25.51 26.89 16.36
CA LEU A 7 25.55 25.44 16.59
C LEU A 7 24.16 24.82 16.55
N PHE A 8 23.17 25.44 17.19
CA PHE A 8 21.80 24.93 17.18
C PHE A 8 21.19 24.95 15.77
N GLY A 9 21.48 25.99 14.98
CA GLY A 9 21.08 26.07 13.58
C GLY A 9 21.66 24.93 12.74
N VAL A 10 22.96 24.64 12.90
CA VAL A 10 23.63 23.53 12.19
C VAL A 10 23.02 22.18 12.58
N VAL A 11 22.76 21.96 13.87
CA VAL A 11 22.15 20.71 14.36
C VAL A 11 20.72 20.54 13.83
N LEU A 12 19.92 21.60 13.77
CA LEU A 12 18.56 21.53 13.22
C LEU A 12 18.58 21.19 11.73
N VAL A 13 19.45 21.84 10.95
CA VAL A 13 19.60 21.56 9.51
C VAL A 13 20.00 20.10 9.28
N ALA A 14 21.01 19.62 10.03
CA ALA A 14 21.44 18.23 9.98
C ALA A 14 20.28 17.28 10.34
N SER A 15 19.56 17.55 11.43
CA SER A 15 18.47 16.69 11.88
C SER A 15 17.36 16.57 10.84
N VAL A 16 17.01 17.66 10.15
CA VAL A 16 16.02 17.65 9.08
C VAL A 16 16.52 16.83 7.88
N SER A 17 17.78 16.98 7.48
CA SER A 17 18.36 16.22 6.37
C SER A 17 18.56 14.73 6.66
N TYR A 18 18.86 14.35 7.91
CA TYR A 18 19.03 12.95 8.33
C TYR A 18 17.71 12.25 8.72
N ALA A 19 16.65 13.01 9.03
CA ALA A 19 15.32 12.46 9.29
C ALA A 19 14.51 12.23 8.00
N TYR A 20 15.00 12.69 6.84
CA TYR A 20 14.50 12.16 5.57
C TYR A 20 14.83 10.67 5.54
N PRO A 21 13.86 9.80 5.22
CA PRO A 21 14.16 8.39 5.06
C PRO A 21 15.27 8.30 4.02
N VAL A 22 16.39 7.70 4.41
CA VAL A 22 17.41 7.22 3.46
C VAL A 22 16.73 6.15 2.62
N GLY A 23 16.00 6.61 1.61
CA GLY A 23 15.55 5.80 0.51
C GLY A 23 16.80 5.19 -0.11
N CYS A 24 16.77 3.88 -0.28
CA CYS A 24 17.84 3.10 -0.86
C CYS A 24 18.41 3.79 -2.11
N GLU A 25 19.74 3.68 -2.23
CA GLU A 25 20.59 4.13 -3.34
C GLU A 25 19.86 4.16 -4.69
N ASP A 26 19.73 5.34 -5.31
CA ASP A 26 19.84 5.57 -6.75
C ASP A 26 19.61 7.07 -7.04
N GLU A 27 20.60 7.72 -7.65
CA GLU A 27 20.60 9.13 -8.03
C GLU A 27 19.81 9.35 -9.33
N PRO A 28 18.85 10.29 -9.35
CA PRO A 28 18.65 11.08 -10.57
C PRO A 28 18.54 12.58 -10.29
N GLU A 29 19.27 13.36 -11.09
CA GLU A 29 19.27 14.82 -11.13
C GLU A 29 17.91 15.43 -11.55
N GLN A 30 17.53 16.53 -10.84
CA GLN A 30 16.60 17.64 -11.22
C GLN A 30 15.08 17.37 -11.31
N PRO A 31 14.17 18.37 -11.13
CA PRO A 31 14.17 19.66 -10.38
C PRO A 31 13.17 19.58 -9.17
N PRO A 32 13.06 20.57 -8.25
CA PRO A 32 12.19 20.43 -7.08
C PRO A 32 10.69 20.33 -7.48
N PRO A 33 10.00 19.19 -7.25
CA PRO A 33 8.59 19.10 -7.55
C PRO A 33 7.77 19.79 -6.45
N ALA A 34 6.78 20.56 -6.87
CA ALA A 34 5.81 21.14 -5.96
C ALA A 34 5.18 20.04 -5.09
N VAL A 35 5.41 20.19 -3.79
CA VAL A 35 4.97 19.33 -2.67
C VAL A 35 3.56 18.71 -2.78
N PRO A 36 2.52 19.36 -3.38
CA PRO A 36 1.21 18.70 -3.53
C PRO A 36 1.18 17.50 -4.49
N LEU A 37 1.98 17.50 -5.56
CA LEU A 37 1.89 16.46 -6.60
C LEU A 37 2.53 15.14 -6.15
N VAL A 38 3.67 15.23 -5.47
CA VAL A 38 4.36 14.05 -4.90
C VAL A 38 3.49 13.38 -3.83
N ARG A 39 2.83 14.18 -3.00
CA ARG A 39 1.89 13.66 -2.00
C ARG A 39 0.73 12.94 -2.68
N ALA A 40 0.14 13.52 -3.74
CA ALA A 40 -0.94 12.90 -4.50
C ALA A 40 -0.56 11.55 -5.14
N MET A 41 0.67 11.42 -5.64
CA MET A 41 1.17 10.17 -6.22
C MET A 41 1.37 9.09 -5.15
N ALA A 42 1.89 9.44 -3.96
CA ALA A 42 2.05 8.50 -2.86
C ALA A 42 0.69 7.94 -2.36
N ILE A 43 -0.34 8.79 -2.26
CA ILE A 43 -1.71 8.32 -1.90
C ILE A 43 -2.31 7.45 -3.00
N ALA A 44 -2.07 7.78 -4.28
CA ALA A 44 -2.57 6.97 -5.38
C ALA A 44 -1.98 5.55 -5.36
N GLU A 45 -0.69 5.43 -5.05
CA GLU A 45 -0.01 4.14 -4.92
C GLU A 45 -0.49 3.34 -3.70
N GLU A 46 -0.69 3.99 -2.56
CA GLU A 46 -1.22 3.35 -1.35
C GLU A 46 -2.66 2.87 -1.55
N VAL A 47 -3.51 3.67 -2.23
CA VAL A 47 -4.89 3.30 -2.58
C VAL A 47 -4.91 2.14 -3.58
N ASN A 48 -3.99 2.10 -4.54
CA ASN A 48 -3.90 0.99 -5.50
C ASN A 48 -3.51 -0.33 -4.82
N ASN A 49 -2.57 -0.29 -3.86
CA ASN A 49 -2.22 -1.45 -3.05
C ASN A 49 -3.39 -1.93 -2.18
N LEU A 50 -4.15 -1.02 -1.56
CA LEU A 50 -5.36 -1.37 -0.80
C LEU A 50 -6.46 -1.99 -1.68
N LEU A 51 -6.62 -1.51 -2.92
CA LEU A 51 -7.55 -2.07 -3.90
C LEU A 51 -7.11 -3.47 -4.35
N ASP A 52 -5.82 -3.70 -4.53
CA ASP A 52 -5.27 -5.02 -4.86
C ASP A 52 -5.48 -6.02 -3.72
N VAL A 53 -5.21 -5.62 -2.47
CA VAL A 53 -5.44 -6.45 -1.27
C VAL A 53 -6.93 -6.79 -1.10
N GLN A 54 -7.85 -5.85 -1.34
CA GLN A 54 -9.29 -6.15 -1.30
C GLN A 54 -9.73 -7.09 -2.43
N LYS A 55 -9.09 -7.01 -3.60
CA LYS A 55 -9.34 -7.93 -4.71
C LYS A 55 -8.71 -9.31 -4.46
N ALA A 56 -7.67 -9.37 -3.63
CA ALA A 56 -6.98 -10.58 -3.21
C ALA A 56 -7.66 -11.35 -2.07
N ASN A 57 -8.97 -11.19 -1.86
CA ASN A 57 -9.71 -12.14 -1.02
C ASN A 57 -9.78 -13.49 -1.75
N VAL A 58 -8.73 -14.31 -1.62
CA VAL A 58 -8.53 -15.63 -2.27
C VAL A 58 -9.57 -16.67 -1.82
N ILE A 59 -10.42 -16.33 -0.86
CA ILE A 59 -11.46 -17.22 -0.34
C ILE A 59 -12.76 -16.94 -1.08
N ASP A 60 -12.99 -17.70 -2.16
CA ASP A 60 -14.30 -17.77 -2.79
C ASP A 60 -15.32 -18.35 -1.78
N PRO A 61 -16.55 -17.81 -1.70
CA PRO A 61 -17.58 -18.38 -0.85
C PRO A 61 -17.87 -19.84 -1.22
N PRO A 62 -18.19 -20.71 -0.26
CA PRO A 62 -18.49 -22.11 -0.54
C PRO A 62 -19.66 -22.20 -1.52
N LYS A 63 -19.49 -23.01 -2.56
CA LYS A 63 -20.58 -23.32 -3.50
C LYS A 63 -21.61 -24.20 -2.80
N LEU A 64 -22.63 -23.57 -2.22
CA LEU A 64 -23.76 -24.25 -1.59
C LEU A 64 -24.82 -24.54 -2.64
N CYS A 65 -25.29 -25.79 -2.67
CA CYS A 65 -26.45 -26.18 -3.45
C CYS A 65 -27.74 -25.96 -2.66
N PRO A 66 -28.87 -25.67 -3.32
CA PRO A 66 -30.18 -25.60 -2.68
C PRO A 66 -30.58 -26.95 -2.07
N ASP A 67 -31.53 -26.93 -1.13
CA ASP A 67 -32.01 -28.12 -0.43
C ASP A 67 -32.41 -29.25 -1.37
N GLY A 68 -32.01 -30.48 -1.04
CA GLY A 68 -32.26 -31.66 -1.87
C GLY A 68 -31.32 -31.81 -3.08
N GLN A 69 -30.27 -30.98 -3.18
CA GLN A 69 -29.24 -31.11 -4.21
C GLN A 69 -27.83 -31.14 -3.61
N MET A 70 -26.94 -31.93 -4.22
CA MET A 70 -25.53 -32.03 -3.84
C MET A 70 -24.61 -31.63 -4.99
N LEU A 71 -23.46 -31.05 -4.66
CA LEU A 71 -22.45 -30.63 -5.61
C LEU A 71 -21.75 -31.87 -6.19
N ASP A 72 -21.86 -32.09 -7.49
CA ASP A 72 -21.15 -33.13 -8.23
C ASP A 72 -19.65 -32.79 -8.37
N HIS A 73 -18.82 -33.76 -8.77
CA HIS A 73 -17.40 -33.58 -9.06
C HIS A 73 -17.10 -32.50 -10.09
N GLN A 74 -18.08 -32.14 -10.91
CA GLN A 74 -18.01 -31.07 -11.90
C GLN A 74 -18.44 -29.70 -11.35
N GLY A 75 -18.75 -29.59 -10.05
CA GLY A 75 -19.22 -28.34 -9.44
C GLY A 75 -20.65 -27.96 -9.81
N LYS A 76 -21.48 -28.92 -10.29
CA LYS A 76 -22.90 -28.71 -10.61
C LYS A 76 -23.78 -29.30 -9.52
N CYS A 77 -24.83 -28.58 -9.12
CA CYS A 77 -25.84 -29.13 -8.22
C CYS A 77 -26.68 -30.17 -8.95
N ARG A 78 -26.77 -31.38 -8.40
CA ARG A 78 -27.63 -32.47 -8.86
C ARG A 78 -28.56 -32.91 -7.75
N PRO A 79 -29.79 -33.35 -8.06
CA PRO A 79 -30.70 -33.87 -7.04
C PRO A 79 -30.10 -35.10 -6.35
N ILE A 80 -30.21 -35.13 -5.03
CA ILE A 80 -29.92 -36.34 -4.27
C ILE A 80 -31.09 -37.31 -4.50
N MET A 81 -30.84 -38.41 -5.20
CA MET A 81 -31.78 -39.53 -5.19
C MET A 81 -31.67 -40.17 -3.81
N GLY A 82 -32.69 -39.97 -2.97
CA GLY A 82 -32.84 -40.65 -1.69
C GLY A 82 -33.18 -42.13 -1.86
#